data_AF-A0A9D8EAR9-F1
#
_entry.id   AF-A0A9D8EAR9-F1
#
_cell.length_a   1.000
_cell.length_b   1.000
_cell.length_c   1.000
_cell.angle_alpha   90.00
_cell.angle_beta   90.00
_cell.angle_gamma   90.00
#
_symmetry.space_group_name_H-M   'P 1'
#
loop_
_entity.id
_entity.type
_entity.pdbx_description
1 polymer ?
#
loop_
_entity_poly.entity_id
_entity_poly.type
_entity_poly.pdbx_seq_one_letter_code
_entity_poly.pdbx_strand_id
1 'polypeptide(L)'
;MEAIVAKTSGYCFGVKRALEITENVLKKYKNKNVKVFSMGQIIHNRGVIEDLKLKGLEVVENENDITSGSVFIVRSHGMSPEFL
;
A
#
# COMPACT_ATOMS: atom_id res chain seq x y z
N MET A 1 30.92 6.26 -20.91
CA MET A 1 30.47 6.14 -19.51
C MET A 1 29.87 4.76 -19.35
N GLU A 2 30.39 3.96 -18.43
CA GLU A 2 29.89 2.61 -18.16
C GLU A 2 29.00 2.64 -16.92
N ALA A 3 27.83 2.01 -17.00
CA ALA A 3 26.90 1.88 -15.88
C ALA A 3 26.90 0.44 -15.39
N ILE A 4 27.25 0.23 -14.12
CA ILE A 4 27.33 -1.10 -13.50
C ILE A 4 26.20 -1.23 -12.48
N VAL A 5 25.39 -2.28 -12.62
CA VAL A 5 24.28 -2.59 -11.71
C VAL A 5 24.75 -3.57 -10.64
N ALA A 6 24.35 -3.34 -9.39
CA ALA A 6 24.65 -4.25 -8.29
C ALA A 6 24.01 -5.63 -8.49
N LYS A 7 24.65 -6.69 -7.95
CA LYS A 7 24.15 -8.08 -8.00
C LYS A 7 22.71 -8.21 -7.48
N THR A 8 22.35 -7.40 -6.49
CA THR A 8 20.99 -7.32 -5.93
C THR A 8 20.53 -5.88 -5.96
N SER A 9 19.39 -5.63 -6.58
CA SER A 9 18.71 -4.34 -6.60
C SER A 9 17.19 -4.54 -6.67
N GLY A 10 16.42 -3.57 -6.19
CA GLY A 10 14.96 -3.59 -6.21
C GLY A 10 14.31 -4.03 -4.89
N TYR A 11 13.12 -4.64 -4.98
CA TYR A 11 12.28 -4.92 -3.81
C TYR A 11 12.74 -6.13 -3.00
N CYS A 12 12.84 -5.95 -1.68
CA CYS A 12 12.97 -7.05 -0.74
C CYS A 12 11.65 -7.85 -0.64
N PHE A 13 11.72 -9.02 -0.01
CA PHE A 13 10.55 -9.87 0.22
C PHE A 13 9.38 -9.15 0.91
N GLY A 14 9.67 -8.37 1.96
CA GLY A 14 8.63 -7.63 2.70
C GLY A 14 7.89 -6.62 1.84
N VAL A 15 8.62 -5.88 1.00
CA VAL A 15 8.03 -4.93 0.04
C VAL A 15 7.19 -5.67 -1.00
N LYS A 16 7.72 -6.75 -1.61
CA LYS A 16 6.97 -7.55 -2.59
C LYS A 16 5.64 -8.05 -2.01
N ARG A 17 5.69 -8.61 -0.80
CA ARG A 17 4.50 -9.12 -0.09
C ARG A 17 3.48 -8.02 0.20
N ALA A 18 3.92 -6.85 0.66
CA ALA A 18 3.02 -5.73 0.95
C ALA A 18 2.30 -5.24 -0.32
N LEU A 19 3.02 -5.16 -1.45
CA LEU A 19 2.43 -4.79 -2.74
C LEU A 19 1.44 -5.85 -3.22
N GLU A 20 1.80 -7.12 -3.18
CA GLU A 20 0.93 -8.22 -3.61
C GLU A 20 -0.38 -8.27 -2.80
N ILE A 21 -0.31 -8.13 -1.47
CA ILE A 21 -1.50 -8.05 -0.61
C ILE A 21 -2.37 -6.87 -1.03
N THR A 22 -1.75 -5.70 -1.22
CA THR A 22 -2.46 -4.47 -1.58
C THR A 22 -3.18 -4.62 -2.92
N GLU A 23 -2.49 -5.10 -3.96
CA GLU A 23 -3.08 -5.31 -5.27
C GLU A 23 -4.21 -6.35 -5.25
N ASN A 24 -4.04 -7.44 -4.51
CA ASN A 24 -5.07 -8.47 -4.37
C ASN A 24 -6.32 -7.94 -3.66
N VAL A 25 -6.16 -7.13 -2.62
CA VAL A 25 -7.26 -6.46 -1.91
C VAL A 25 -7.97 -5.49 -2.84
N LEU A 26 -7.24 -4.61 -3.52
CA LEU A 26 -7.82 -3.66 -4.48
C LEU A 26 -8.61 -4.39 -5.58
N LYS A 27 -8.05 -5.47 -6.13
CA LYS A 27 -8.75 -6.32 -7.12
C LYS A 27 -10.00 -6.98 -6.54
N LYS A 28 -9.95 -7.48 -5.30
CA LYS A 28 -11.06 -8.15 -4.63
C LYS A 28 -12.26 -7.22 -4.40
N TYR A 29 -12.01 -5.96 -4.08
CA TYR A 29 -13.04 -4.96 -3.74
C TYR A 29 -13.38 -4.01 -4.90
N LYS A 30 -12.70 -4.14 -6.04
CA LYS A 30 -13.03 -3.43 -7.27
C LYS A 30 -14.52 -3.59 -7.60
N ASN A 31 -15.20 -2.47 -7.81
CA ASN A 31 -16.64 -2.38 -8.13
C ASN A 31 -17.60 -2.88 -7.04
N LYS A 32 -17.15 -3.11 -5.79
CA LYS A 32 -18.01 -3.57 -4.69
C LYS A 32 -18.56 -2.45 -3.80
N ASN A 33 -18.39 -1.19 -4.21
CA ASN A 33 -18.70 -0.01 -3.39
C ASN A 33 -18.04 -0.06 -2.00
N VAL A 34 -16.83 -0.62 -1.92
CA VAL A 34 -16.00 -0.69 -0.70
C VAL A 34 -14.73 0.07 -0.95
N LYS A 35 -14.42 1.03 -0.08
CA LYS A 35 -13.16 1.78 -0.11
C LYS A 35 -12.02 0.97 0.50
N VAL A 36 -10.81 1.16 -0.02
CA VAL A 36 -9.59 0.52 0.50
C VAL A 36 -8.63 1.62 0.94
N PHE A 37 -8.31 1.63 2.23
CA PHE A 37 -7.47 2.64 2.85
C PHE A 37 -6.11 2.08 3.31
N SER A 38 -5.11 2.95 3.35
CA SER A 38 -3.92 2.75 4.18
C SER A 38 -3.57 4.03 4.92
N MET A 39 -3.21 3.91 6.20
CA MET A 39 -2.74 5.06 6.98
C MET A 39 -1.25 5.30 6.70
N GLY A 40 -0.97 6.26 5.82
CA GLY A 40 0.33 6.52 5.22
C GLY A 40 0.64 5.62 4.02
N GLN A 41 1.85 5.77 3.46
CA GLN A 41 2.28 5.05 2.25
C GLN A 41 2.68 3.59 2.52
N ILE A 42 2.04 2.62 1.83
CA ILE A 42 2.36 1.17 1.91
C ILE A 42 3.86 0.88 1.90
N ILE A 43 4.59 1.59 1.03
CA ILE A 43 6.05 1.70 0.96
C ILE A 43 6.45 3.14 0.60
N HIS A 44 7.68 3.54 0.92
CA HIS A 44 8.22 4.85 0.53
C HIS A 44 8.74 4.87 -0.92
N ASN A 45 7.82 4.75 -1.88
CA ASN A 45 8.11 4.89 -3.30
C ASN A 45 6.96 5.65 -3.99
N ARG A 46 7.24 6.89 -4.42
CA ARG A 46 6.23 7.78 -5.00
C ARG A 46 5.51 7.16 -6.19
N GLY A 47 6.26 6.62 -7.16
CA GLY A 47 5.67 6.05 -8.38
C GLY A 47 4.77 4.86 -8.10
N VAL A 48 5.13 4.02 -7.13
CA VAL A 48 4.28 2.90 -6.70
C VAL A 48 3.03 3.38 -6.00
N ILE A 49 3.14 4.38 -5.12
CA ILE A 49 1.96 4.94 -4.43
C ILE A 49 1.00 5.60 -5.42
N GLU A 50 1.51 6.31 -6.42
CA GLU A 50 0.70 6.90 -7.49
C GLU A 50 -0.07 5.82 -8.27
N ASP A 51 0.60 4.73 -8.66
CA ASP A 51 -0.04 3.59 -9.33
C ASP A 51 -1.11 2.90 -8.45
N LEU A 52 -0.82 2.69 -7.17
CA LEU A 52 -1.80 2.13 -6.23
C LEU A 52 -3.02 3.03 -6.03
N LYS A 53 -2.82 4.36 -5.98
CA LYS A 53 -3.93 5.34 -5.93
C LYS A 53 -4.82 5.24 -7.16
N LEU A 54 -4.23 5.13 -8.36
CA LEU A 54 -5.00 4.91 -9.60
C LEU A 54 -5.78 3.59 -9.59
N LYS A 55 -5.27 2.57 -8.89
CA LYS A 55 -5.94 1.28 -8.69
C LYS A 55 -7.01 1.32 -7.59
N GLY A 56 -7.19 2.44 -6.88
CA GLY A 56 -8.25 2.65 -5.89
C GLY A 56 -7.79 2.63 -4.43
N LEU A 57 -6.49 2.70 -4.14
CA LEU A 57 -6.00 2.89 -2.78
C LEU A 57 -6.17 4.35 -2.34
N GLU A 58 -6.85 4.55 -1.22
CA GLU A 58 -6.91 5.85 -0.54
C GLU A 58 -5.86 5.90 0.57
N VAL A 59 -4.86 6.78 0.43
CA VAL A 59 -3.83 6.98 1.46
C VAL A 59 -4.24 8.15 2.33
N VAL A 60 -4.40 7.90 3.63
CA VAL A 60 -4.84 8.89 4.64
C VAL A 60 -3.78 9.05 5.72
N GLU A 61 -3.78 10.17 6.43
CA GLU A 61 -2.85 10.40 7.55
C GLU A 61 -3.56 10.31 8.91
N ASN A 62 -4.89 10.38 8.92
CA ASN A 62 -5.70 10.32 10.13
C ASN A 62 -6.71 9.17 10.06
N GLU A 63 -6.91 8.49 11.19
CA GLU A 63 -7.91 7.43 11.33
C GLU A 63 -9.35 7.91 11.09
N ASN A 64 -9.64 9.19 11.40
CA ASN A 64 -10.95 9.78 11.21
C ASN A 64 -11.34 9.94 9.74
N ASP A 65 -10.37 9.82 8.83
CA ASP A 65 -10.63 9.84 7.38
C ASP A 65 -11.13 8.47 6.87
N ILE A 66 -11.07 7.42 7.70
CA ILE A 66 -11.46 6.06 7.35
C ILE A 66 -12.96 5.88 7.58
N THR A 67 -13.70 5.58 6.52
CA THR A 67 -15.15 5.37 6.60
C THR A 67 -15.49 3.96 7.06
N SER A 68 -16.56 3.80 7.86
CA SER A 68 -17.06 2.48 8.26
C SER A 68 -17.43 1.59 7.07
N GLY A 69 -17.25 0.27 7.23
CA GLY A 69 -17.48 -0.72 6.17
C GLY A 69 -16.40 -0.74 5.07
N SER A 70 -15.31 0.01 5.25
CA SER A 70 -14.14 -0.01 4.37
C SER A 70 -13.16 -1.13 4.73
N VAL A 71 -12.15 -1.31 3.88
CA VAL A 71 -11.03 -2.21 4.12
C VAL A 71 -9.80 -1.38 4.44
N PHE A 72 -9.09 -1.76 5.50
CA PHE A 72 -7.86 -1.11 5.90
C PHE A 72 -6.65 -2.03 5.71
N ILE A 73 -5.57 -1.49 5.14
CA ILE A 73 -4.31 -2.21 4.91
C ILE A 73 -3.22 -1.61 5.81
N VAL A 74 -2.66 -2.46 6.67
CA VAL A 74 -1.48 -2.14 7.47
C VAL A 74 -0.23 -2.12 6.59
N ARG A 75 0.59 -1.09 6.76
CA ARG A 75 1.78 -0.85 5.94
C ARG A 75 2.92 -1.80 6.27
N SER A 76 3.88 -1.93 5.36
CA SER A 76 5.09 -2.74 5.57
C SER A 76 5.93 -2.32 6.79
N HIS A 77 5.80 -1.06 7.21
CA HIS A 77 6.49 -0.49 8.37
C HIS A 77 5.83 -0.83 9.71
N GLY A 78 4.62 -1.42 9.69
CA GLY A 78 3.80 -1.66 10.87
C GLY A 78 2.93 -0.47 11.26
N MET A 79 2.28 -0.60 12.42
CA MET A 79 1.39 0.38 13.03
C MET A 79 1.42 0.20 14.55
N SER A 80 1.11 1.24 15.34
CA SER A 80 1.03 1.09 16.80
C SER A 80 -0.08 0.08 17.17
N PRO A 81 0.12 -0.80 18.18
CA PRO A 81 -0.91 -1.72 18.66
C PRO A 81 -2.22 -1.04 19.07
N GLU A 82 -2.17 0.25 19.41
CA GLU A 82 -3.35 1.05 19.77
C GLU A 82 -4.38 1.17 18.63
N PHE A 83 -3.96 0.91 17.39
CA PHE A 83 -4.80 0.93 16.18
C PHE A 83 -5.29 -0.46 15.75
N LEU A 84 -5.08 -1.51 16.56
CA LEU A 84 -5.55 -2.89 16.31
C LEU A 84 -6.74 -3.24 17.22
#